data_AF-A0A520HVM2-F1
#
_entry.id   AF-A0A520HVM2-F1
#
_cell.length_a   1.000
_cell.length_b   1.000
_cell.length_c   1.000
_cell.angle_alpha   90.00
_cell.angle_beta   90.00
_cell.angle_gamma   90.00
#
_symmetry.space_group_name_H-M   'P 1'
#
loop_
_entity.id
_entity.type
_entity.pdbx_description
1 polymer ?
#
loop_
_entity_poly.entity_id
_entity_poly.type
_entity_poly.pdbx_seq_one_letter_code
_entity_poly.pdbx_strand_id
1 'polypeptide(L)'
;MTPSLDIDWTRNGEGTPLYMQLARSLREHISGGGIDPGSALPSERDLSELAGLSRVTVRKGIKQLIDEGVLIRKQGSGTFVARRIEAPGAKLNSFSDDTRSRGEDPGVVWIYRSYALPTEEEATALGVAASARVARLGRVRLA
;
A
#
# COMPACT_ATOMS: atom_id res chain seq x y z
N MET A 1 -16.91 12.32 -18.45
CA MET A 1 -16.25 11.22 -19.18
C MET A 1 -15.68 10.30 -18.11
N THR A 2 -16.48 9.35 -17.65
CA THR A 2 -16.10 8.39 -16.61
C THR A 2 -15.08 7.43 -17.20
N PRO A 3 -13.90 7.24 -16.58
CA PRO A 3 -12.99 6.20 -17.02
C PRO A 3 -13.69 4.84 -16.84
N SER A 4 -13.89 4.14 -17.94
CA SER A 4 -14.36 2.75 -17.95
C SER A 4 -13.26 1.89 -17.35
N LEU A 5 -13.41 1.56 -16.06
CA LEU A 5 -12.56 0.60 -15.37
C LEU A 5 -12.96 -0.80 -15.85
N ASP A 6 -12.11 -1.42 -16.67
CA ASP A 6 -12.27 -2.80 -17.11
C ASP A 6 -11.83 -3.74 -15.97
N ILE A 7 -12.70 -3.91 -14.99
CA ILE A 7 -12.48 -4.69 -13.77
C ILE A 7 -13.53 -5.79 -13.69
N ASP A 8 -13.07 -7.04 -13.51
CA ASP A 8 -13.94 -8.12 -13.08
C ASP A 8 -14.24 -7.98 -11.57
N TRP A 9 -15.38 -7.37 -11.25
CA TRP A 9 -15.74 -6.95 -9.88
C TRP A 9 -16.14 -8.10 -8.95
N THR A 10 -16.62 -9.22 -9.49
CA THR A 10 -17.14 -10.33 -8.71
C THR A 10 -16.88 -11.65 -9.42
N ARG A 11 -16.11 -12.53 -8.80
CA ARG A 11 -15.94 -13.91 -9.29
C ARG A 11 -17.07 -14.77 -8.73
N ASN A 12 -18.05 -15.08 -9.56
CA ASN A 12 -19.12 -16.01 -9.21
C ASN A 12 -18.54 -17.40 -8.91
N GLY A 13 -18.61 -17.86 -7.65
CA GLY A 13 -18.20 -19.22 -7.29
C GLY A 13 -17.67 -19.43 -5.87
N GLU A 14 -17.32 -18.38 -5.13
CA GLU A 14 -16.77 -18.51 -3.77
C GLU A 14 -17.74 -17.93 -2.73
N GLY A 15 -17.94 -18.61 -1.60
CA GLY A 15 -18.72 -18.13 -0.45
C GLY A 15 -18.16 -16.88 0.25
N THR A 16 -17.32 -16.12 -0.44
CA THR A 16 -16.69 -14.88 -0.01
C THR A 16 -17.70 -13.72 -0.15
N PRO A 17 -17.90 -12.88 0.88
CA PRO A 17 -18.81 -11.73 0.80
C PRO A 17 -18.48 -10.77 -0.35
N LEU A 18 -19.52 -10.25 -1.02
CA LEU A 18 -19.39 -9.36 -2.20
C LEU A 18 -18.48 -8.15 -1.99
N TYR A 19 -18.49 -7.54 -0.82
CA TYR A 19 -17.62 -6.39 -0.53
C TYR A 19 -16.13 -6.76 -0.48
N MET A 20 -15.81 -8.01 -0.08
CA MET A 20 -14.45 -8.52 -0.06
C MET A 20 -13.99 -8.87 -1.47
N GLN A 21 -14.89 -9.38 -2.32
CA GLN A 21 -14.60 -9.62 -3.73
C GLN A 21 -14.31 -8.29 -4.45
N LEU A 22 -15.15 -7.29 -4.25
CA LEU A 22 -14.93 -5.93 -4.76
C LEU A 22 -13.58 -5.36 -4.31
N ALA A 23 -13.27 -5.46 -3.01
CA ALA A 23 -12.00 -4.97 -2.47
C ALA A 23 -10.81 -5.70 -3.09
N ARG A 24 -10.91 -7.03 -3.27
CA ARG A 24 -9.88 -7.84 -3.93
C ARG A 24 -9.65 -7.39 -5.38
N SER A 25 -10.70 -7.33 -6.19
CA SER A 25 -10.59 -6.94 -7.60
C SER A 25 -10.01 -5.54 -7.75
N LEU A 26 -10.47 -4.58 -6.93
CA LEU A 26 -9.95 -3.22 -6.98
C LEU A 26 -8.48 -3.13 -6.54
N ARG A 27 -8.08 -3.90 -5.52
CA ARG A 27 -6.67 -3.98 -5.09
C ARG A 27 -5.78 -4.58 -6.17
N GLU A 28 -6.22 -5.67 -6.80
CA GLU A 28 -5.50 -6.32 -7.90
C GLU A 28 -5.32 -5.35 -9.08
N HIS A 29 -6.38 -4.62 -9.44
CA HIS A 29 -6.32 -3.66 -10.53
C HIS A 29 -5.41 -2.46 -10.24
N ILE A 30 -5.45 -1.92 -9.01
CA ILE A 30 -4.54 -0.85 -8.56
C ILE A 30 -3.09 -1.35 -8.56
N SER A 31 -2.84 -2.55 -8.03
CA SER A 31 -1.49 -3.13 -7.94
C SER A 31 -0.92 -3.50 -9.31
N GLY A 32 -1.79 -3.86 -10.26
CA GLY A 32 -1.45 -4.14 -11.65
C GLY A 32 -1.21 -2.88 -12.50
N GLY A 33 -1.33 -1.68 -11.92
CA GLY A 33 -1.11 -0.40 -12.63
C GLY A 33 -2.31 0.08 -13.45
N GLY A 34 -3.50 -0.49 -13.25
CA GLY A 34 -4.73 -0.02 -13.91
C GLY A 34 -5.23 1.33 -13.39
N ILE A 35 -4.79 1.76 -12.21
CA ILE A 35 -5.07 3.08 -11.65
C ILE A 35 -3.78 3.64 -11.02
N ASP A 36 -3.35 4.80 -11.50
CA ASP A 36 -2.12 5.42 -11.01
C ASP A 36 -2.22 5.83 -9.52
N PRO A 37 -1.12 5.70 -8.76
CA PRO A 37 -1.06 6.18 -7.38
C PRO A 37 -1.36 7.68 -7.28
N GLY A 38 -2.21 8.06 -6.34
CA GLY A 38 -2.68 9.44 -6.18
C GLY A 38 -3.86 9.83 -7.08
N SER A 39 -4.30 8.96 -7.99
CA SER A 39 -5.51 9.18 -8.79
C SER A 39 -6.77 9.11 -7.95
N ALA A 40 -7.77 9.91 -8.34
CA ALA A 40 -9.09 9.86 -7.74
C ALA A 40 -9.82 8.61 -8.22
N LEU A 41 -10.44 7.89 -7.27
CA LEU A 41 -11.42 6.87 -7.59
C LEU A 41 -12.75 7.53 -8.01
N PRO A 42 -13.54 6.86 -8.86
CA PRO A 42 -14.93 7.24 -9.09
C PRO A 42 -15.71 7.27 -7.77
N SER A 43 -16.83 7.99 -7.75
CA SER A 43 -17.62 8.13 -6.53
C SER A 43 -18.22 6.77 -6.09
N GLU A 44 -18.62 6.64 -4.83
CA GLU A 44 -19.33 5.43 -4.35
C GLU A 44 -20.57 5.12 -5.19
N ARG A 45 -21.21 6.16 -5.76
CA ARG A 45 -22.33 6.02 -6.69
C ARG A 45 -21.88 5.41 -8.01
N ASP A 46 -20.86 5.99 -8.64
CA ASP A 46 -20.42 5.53 -9.96
C ASP A 46 -19.85 4.12 -9.87
N LEU A 47 -19.09 3.81 -8.81
CA LEU A 47 -18.62 2.45 -8.53
C LEU A 47 -19.76 1.46 -8.30
N SER A 48 -20.88 1.89 -7.69
CA SER A 48 -22.06 1.03 -7.55
C SER A 48 -22.73 0.71 -8.89
N GLU A 49 -22.77 1.69 -9.79
CA GLU A 49 -23.31 1.54 -11.14
C GLU A 49 -22.38 0.66 -12.00
N LEU A 50 -21.06 0.86 -11.91
CA LEU A 50 -20.05 0.07 -12.63
C LEU A 50 -19.98 -1.39 -12.17
N ALA A 51 -20.04 -1.64 -10.86
CA ALA A 51 -19.92 -2.98 -10.30
C ALA A 51 -21.26 -3.74 -10.24
N GLY A 52 -22.39 -3.06 -10.48
CA GLY A 52 -23.72 -3.66 -10.28
C GLY A 52 -24.02 -4.04 -8.82
N LEU A 53 -23.36 -3.39 -7.85
CA LEU A 53 -23.47 -3.70 -6.42
C LEU A 53 -24.20 -2.59 -5.66
N SER A 54 -24.79 -2.93 -4.51
CA SER A 54 -25.40 -1.92 -3.64
C SER A 54 -24.35 -0.94 -3.11
N ARG A 55 -24.73 0.34 -2.94
CA ARG A 55 -23.86 1.38 -2.37
C ARG A 55 -23.29 1.01 -1.00
N VAL A 56 -24.04 0.27 -0.19
CA VAL A 56 -23.59 -0.22 1.12
C VAL A 56 -22.43 -1.22 0.96
N THR A 57 -22.52 -2.10 -0.03
CA THR A 57 -21.46 -3.08 -0.34
C THR A 57 -20.21 -2.40 -0.85
N VAL A 58 -20.37 -1.44 -1.77
CA VAL A 58 -19.26 -0.64 -2.30
C VAL A 58 -18.55 0.15 -1.20
N ARG A 59 -19.31 0.85 -0.37
CA ARG A 59 -18.77 1.58 0.78
C ARG A 59 -17.99 0.67 1.72
N LYS A 60 -18.48 -0.53 1.99
CA LYS A 60 -17.81 -1.49 2.86
C LYS A 60 -16.49 -1.99 2.26
N GLY A 61 -16.45 -2.26 0.96
CA GLY A 61 -15.22 -2.64 0.26
C GLY A 61 -14.19 -1.50 0.20
N ILE A 62 -14.63 -0.28 -0.10
CA ILE A 62 -13.78 0.92 -0.06
C ILE A 62 -13.23 1.14 1.35
N LYS A 63 -14.08 1.01 2.39
CA LYS A 63 -13.64 1.14 3.78
C LYS A 63 -12.54 0.13 4.11
N GLN A 64 -12.71 -1.13 3.71
CA GLN A 64 -11.68 -2.15 3.89
C GLN A 64 -10.35 -1.73 3.25
N LEU A 65 -10.37 -1.22 2.01
CA LEU A 65 -9.14 -0.77 1.33
C LEU A 65 -8.52 0.49 1.95
N ILE A 66 -9.32 1.34 2.60
CA ILE A 66 -8.82 2.46 3.40
C ILE A 66 -8.16 1.94 4.68
N ASP A 67 -8.82 1.01 5.38
CA ASP A 67 -8.31 0.41 6.61
C ASP A 67 -7.00 -0.40 6.35
N GLU A 68 -6.82 -0.91 5.12
CA GLU A 68 -5.58 -1.55 4.63
C GLU A 68 -4.52 -0.58 4.10
N GLY A 69 -4.82 0.73 4.00
CA GLY A 69 -3.88 1.74 3.49
C GLY A 69 -3.71 1.79 1.97
N VAL A 70 -4.46 0.99 1.22
CA VAL A 70 -4.46 1.00 -0.27
C VAL A 70 -5.12 2.27 -0.80
N LEU A 71 -6.14 2.77 -0.10
CA LEU A 71 -6.87 3.98 -0.45
C LEU A 71 -6.80 5.00 0.68
N ILE A 72 -6.93 6.28 0.33
CA ILE A 72 -7.03 7.38 1.28
C ILE A 72 -8.31 8.18 1.03
N ARG A 73 -9.01 8.53 2.11
CA ARG A 73 -10.16 9.43 2.05
C ARG A 73 -9.70 10.86 2.33
N LYS A 74 -9.98 11.77 1.41
CA LYS A 74 -9.83 13.21 1.62
C LYS A 74 -11.21 13.81 1.81
N GLN A 75 -11.50 14.29 3.02
CA GLN A 75 -12.79 14.89 3.34
C GLN A 75 -13.12 16.02 2.36
N GLY A 76 -14.31 15.96 1.74
CA GLY A 76 -14.75 16.94 0.74
C GLY A 76 -14.11 16.79 -0.65
N SER A 77 -13.09 15.94 -0.83
CA SER A 77 -12.39 15.76 -2.11
C SER A 77 -12.50 14.36 -2.71
N GLY A 78 -13.01 13.38 -1.96
CA GLY A 78 -13.26 12.02 -2.46
C GLY A 78 -12.26 10.98 -1.95
N THR A 79 -12.16 9.86 -2.66
CA THR A 79 -11.28 8.74 -2.32
C THR A 79 -10.18 8.64 -3.38
N PHE A 80 -8.94 8.43 -2.96
CA PHE A 80 -7.78 8.40 -3.84
C PHE A 80 -6.94 7.14 -3.60
N VAL A 81 -6.22 6.69 -4.63
CA VAL A 81 -5.22 5.62 -4.48
C VAL A 81 -4.04 6.15 -3.67
N ALA A 82 -3.60 5.40 -2.65
CA ALA A 82 -2.43 5.77 -1.87
C ALA A 82 -1.17 5.80 -2.76
N ARG A 83 -0.33 6.82 -2.59
CA ARG A 83 0.92 6.96 -3.38
C ARG A 83 1.97 5.89 -3.07
N ARG A 84 1.80 5.17 -1.97
CA ARG A 84 2.63 4.05 -1.55
C ARG A 84 1.69 2.92 -1.17
N ILE A 85 1.51 1.95 -2.06
CA ILE A 85 0.76 0.73 -1.76
C ILE A 85 1.65 -0.09 -0.82
N GLU A 86 1.51 0.12 0.48
CA GLU A 86 2.14 -0.77 1.45
C GLU A 86 1.34 -2.09 1.44
N ALA A 87 1.92 -3.13 0.85
CA ALA A 87 1.31 -4.45 0.86
C ALA A 87 1.04 -4.89 2.32
N PRO A 88 -0.17 -5.36 2.67
CA PRO A 88 -0.49 -5.80 4.01
C PRO A 88 0.39 -7.01 4.37
N GLY A 89 1.36 -6.78 5.26
CA GLY A 89 2.40 -7.75 5.63
C GLY A 89 3.71 -7.07 6.02
N ALA A 90 3.94 -5.84 5.56
CA ALA A 90 5.07 -5.02 5.96
C ALA A 90 4.80 -4.25 7.27
N LYS A 91 4.35 -4.93 8.34
CA LYS A 91 4.53 -4.37 9.68
C LYS A 91 5.99 -4.56 10.09
N LEU A 92 6.82 -3.58 9.73
CA LEU A 92 7.96 -3.08 10.51
C LEU A 92 8.63 -1.94 9.74
N ASN A 93 8.33 -0.73 10.21
CA ASN A 93 9.17 0.48 10.13
C ASN A 93 9.43 1.12 8.76
N SER A 94 8.82 2.29 8.55
CA SER A 94 9.55 3.42 7.97
C SER A 94 9.12 4.73 8.63
N PHE A 95 9.77 5.07 9.75
CA PHE A 95 9.77 6.39 10.40
C PHE A 95 10.28 7.54 9.50
N SER A 96 10.46 7.33 8.19
CA SER A 96 10.92 8.35 7.26
C SER A 96 9.79 9.20 6.64
N ASP A 97 8.52 8.92 6.93
CA ASP A 97 7.40 9.59 6.26
C ASP A 97 6.63 10.62 7.11
N ASP A 98 6.91 10.76 8.42
CA ASP A 98 6.21 11.75 9.27
C ASP A 98 6.65 13.21 8.98
N THR A 99 7.92 13.43 8.62
CA THR A 99 8.50 14.78 8.53
C THR A 99 8.32 15.47 7.17
N ARG A 100 8.12 14.73 6.07
CA ARG A 100 8.00 15.34 4.73
C ARG A 100 6.66 16.08 4.52
N SER A 101 5.66 15.81 5.36
CA SER A 101 4.37 16.51 5.33
C SER A 101 4.45 17.97 5.80
N ARG A 102 5.58 18.40 6.39
CA ARG A 102 5.80 19.75 6.93
C ARG A 102 6.78 20.61 6.14
N GLY A 103 7.37 20.09 5.06
CA GLY A 103 8.30 20.86 4.21
C GLY A 103 9.73 20.96 4.74
N GLU A 104 10.08 20.19 5.77
CA GLU A 104 11.47 20.03 6.23
C GLU A 104 12.08 18.82 5.49
N ASP A 105 13.27 19.00 4.92
CA ASP A 105 14.02 17.93 4.27
C ASP A 105 14.78 17.17 5.38
N PRO A 106 14.38 15.95 5.79
CA PRO A 106 15.08 15.25 6.85
C PRO A 106 16.45 14.82 6.33
N GLY A 107 17.46 15.64 6.60
CA GLY A 107 18.84 15.38 6.24
C GLY A 107 19.29 14.05 6.86
N VAL A 108 19.43 13.02 6.04
CA VAL A 108 20.06 11.76 6.44
C VAL A 108 21.55 11.88 6.18
N VAL A 109 22.34 11.90 7.25
CA VAL A 109 23.80 11.80 7.14
C VAL A 109 24.20 10.35 7.34
N TRP A 110 24.68 9.71 6.28
CA TRP A 110 25.20 8.35 6.35
C TRP A 110 26.55 8.36 7.07
N ILE A 111 26.67 7.59 8.16
CA ILE A 111 27.92 7.43 8.92
C ILE A 111 28.76 6.31 8.29
N TYR A 112 28.13 5.20 7.90
CA TYR A 112 28.82 4.14 7.18
C TYR A 112 27.86 3.26 6.37
N ARG A 113 28.39 2.67 5.30
CA ARG A 113 27.74 1.65 4.46
C ARG A 113 28.78 0.62 4.07
N SER A 114 28.64 -0.61 4.51
CA SER A 114 29.59 -1.68 4.19
C SER A 114 28.89 -3.02 3.96
N TYR A 115 29.59 -3.91 3.27
CA TYR A 115 29.20 -5.32 3.16
C TYR A 115 30.31 -6.17 3.76
N ALA A 116 29.97 -7.09 4.65
CA ALA A 116 30.92 -8.09 5.13
C ALA A 116 30.20 -9.41 5.43
N LEU A 117 30.97 -10.45 5.73
CA LEU A 117 30.39 -11.69 6.25
C LEU A 117 29.69 -11.41 7.59
N PRO A 118 28.59 -12.13 7.89
CA PRO A 118 27.92 -12.03 9.17
C PRO A 118 28.79 -12.59 10.29
N THR A 119 28.66 -12.05 11.49
CA THR A 119 29.02 -12.77 12.71
C THR A 119 28.07 -13.95 12.93
N GLU A 120 28.40 -14.89 13.81
CA GLU A 120 27.49 -16.01 14.12
C GLU A 120 26.12 -15.52 14.63
N GLU A 121 26.12 -14.46 15.43
CA GLU A 121 24.91 -13.83 15.95
C GLU A 121 24.08 -13.19 14.82
N GLU A 122 24.72 -12.44 13.90
CA GLU A 122 24.04 -11.85 12.75
C GLU A 122 23.50 -12.91 11.78
N ALA A 123 24.27 -13.99 11.55
CA ALA A 123 23.86 -15.10 10.68
C ALA A 123 22.60 -15.77 11.25
N THR A 124 22.57 -16.00 12.56
CA THR A 124 21.44 -16.60 13.26
C THR A 124 20.23 -15.66 13.26
N ALA A 125 20.43 -14.39 13.63
CA ALA A 125 19.35 -13.41 13.73
C ALA A 125 18.71 -13.08 12.38
N LEU A 126 19.51 -13.06 11.30
CA LEU A 126 19.04 -12.77 9.94
C LEU A 126 18.64 -14.04 9.17
N GLY A 127 18.91 -15.23 9.71
CA GLY A 127 18.66 -16.51 9.03
C GLY A 127 19.47 -16.69 7.75
N VAL A 128 20.69 -16.18 7.70
CA VAL A 128 21.57 -16.23 6.52
C VAL A 128 22.77 -17.14 6.75
N ALA A 129 23.31 -17.71 5.67
CA ALA A 129 24.53 -18.53 5.75
C ALA A 129 25.75 -17.69 6.18
N ALA A 130 26.70 -18.30 6.87
CA ALA A 130 27.96 -17.64 7.27
C ALA A 130 28.79 -17.11 6.08
N SER A 131 28.55 -17.63 4.88
CA SER A 131 29.15 -17.18 3.62
C SER A 131 28.37 -16.06 2.92
N ALA A 132 27.16 -15.73 3.36
CA ALA A 132 26.35 -14.67 2.77
C ALA A 132 26.95 -13.30 3.10
N ARG A 133 26.77 -12.31 2.23
CA ARG A 133 27.21 -10.93 2.51
C ARG A 133 26.09 -10.18 3.20
N VAL A 134 26.36 -9.63 4.38
CA VAL A 134 25.45 -8.77 5.14
C VAL A 134 25.83 -7.32 4.95
N ALA A 135 24.82 -6.49 4.65
CA ALA A 135 24.97 -5.05 4.59
C ALA A 135 24.86 -4.44 5.99
N ARG A 136 25.84 -3.61 6.38
CA ARG A 136 25.81 -2.82 7.61
C ARG A 136 25.65 -1.34 7.25
N LEU A 137 24.64 -0.71 7.83
CA LEU A 137 24.21 0.64 7.48
C LEU A 137 24.06 1.47 8.76
N GLY A 138 24.90 2.50 8.93
CA GLY A 138 24.79 3.47 10.01
C GLY A 138 24.41 4.84 9.47
N ARG A 139 23.40 5.48 10.04
CA ARG A 139 22.99 6.85 9.68
C ARG A 139 22.64 7.68 10.91
N VAL A 140 22.99 8.96 10.90
CA VAL A 140 22.41 9.97 11.78
C VAL A 140 21.17 10.53 11.08
N ARG A 141 20.09 10.65 11.85
CA ARG A 141 18.90 11.38 11.42
C ARG A 141 18.98 12.77 12.04
N LEU A 142 18.92 13.80 11.20
CA LEU A 142 18.72 15.16 11.66
C LEU A 142 17.21 15.42 11.79
N ALA A 143 16.84 16.14 12.85
CA ALA A 143 15.46 16.54 13.13
C ALA A 143 15.14 17.85 12.39
#